data_AF-A0A8B6FML5-F1
#
_entry.id   AF-A0A8B6FML5-F1
#
_cell.length_a   1.000
_cell.length_b   1.000
_cell.length_c   1.000
_cell.angle_alpha   90.00
_cell.angle_beta   90.00
_cell.angle_gamma   90.00
#
_symmetry.space_group_name_H-M   'P 1'
#
loop_
_entity.id
_entity.type
_entity.pdbx_description
1 polymer ?
#
loop_
_entity_poly.entity_id
_entity_poly.type
_entity_poly.pdbx_seq_one_letter_code
_entity_poly.pdbx_strand_id
1 'polypeptide(L)'
;MGHTRRYYKNKKRNKTKNKHIRFKHNLAIENKKQDLNFHKEFVLNLSKRDITETEFKVIAKGLKFVPTNKCNHRQLIKDFQSFERSLRLKYYFGTNVRTATKNHPFKIKSNFQVPIIGDNSIEKYIFYTKYELSKYMPTIKYNMSKSERECIKKLKIDNTICIHKADKNNTTVIQNKRDYLTEGESQLNDGIHYTKIINIDIENTRKIVNKLVYRMKENDEIDEMSFKFLREEGKTFKTPKAYFLPKIHKLSTETLEMYQNNV
;
A
#
# COMPACT_ATOMS: atom_id res chain seq x y z
N MET A 1 -61.40 -35.07 22.87
CA MET A 1 -60.31 -34.44 23.67
C MET A 1 -58.95 -34.26 22.96
N GLY A 2 -58.80 -34.49 21.64
CA GLY A 2 -57.49 -34.44 20.96
C GLY A 2 -57.04 -33.07 20.42
N HIS A 3 -57.96 -32.13 20.18
CA HIS A 3 -57.63 -30.86 19.49
C HIS A 3 -56.88 -29.84 20.36
N THR A 4 -57.18 -29.76 21.65
CA THR A 4 -56.58 -28.78 22.57
C THR A 4 -55.10 -29.08 22.87
N ARG A 5 -54.72 -30.35 23.06
CA ARG A 5 -53.32 -30.76 23.27
C ARG A 5 -52.39 -30.40 22.10
N ARG A 6 -52.87 -30.50 20.85
CA ARG A 6 -52.09 -30.18 19.64
C ARG A 6 -51.82 -28.67 19.53
N TYR A 7 -52.83 -27.84 19.84
CA TYR A 7 -52.70 -26.38 19.86
C TYR A 7 -51.69 -25.89 20.92
N TYR A 8 -51.78 -26.42 22.16
CA TYR A 8 -50.83 -26.08 23.23
C TYR A 8 -49.38 -26.54 22.94
N LYS A 9 -49.19 -27.73 22.33
CA LYS A 9 -47.87 -28.19 21.89
C LYS A 9 -47.28 -27.28 20.81
N ASN A 10 -48.06 -26.85 19.82
CA ASN A 10 -47.61 -25.92 18.78
C ASN A 10 -47.27 -24.52 19.33
N LYS A 11 -48.06 -23.99 20.27
CA LYS A 11 -47.78 -22.70 20.93
C LYS A 11 -46.49 -22.74 21.77
N LYS A 12 -46.23 -23.85 22.49
CA LYS A 12 -44.94 -24.06 23.20
C LYS A 12 -43.76 -24.19 22.22
N ARG A 13 -43.90 -24.94 21.12
CA ARG A 13 -42.88 -25.08 20.06
C ARG A 13 -42.56 -23.76 19.35
N ASN A 14 -43.55 -22.91 19.12
CA ASN A 14 -43.35 -21.58 18.55
C ASN A 14 -42.68 -20.61 19.53
N LYS A 15 -43.02 -20.67 20.84
CA LYS A 15 -42.32 -19.90 21.88
C LYS A 15 -40.84 -20.31 22.02
N THR A 16 -40.51 -21.60 21.94
CA THR A 16 -39.10 -22.07 21.98
C THR A 16 -38.34 -21.74 20.70
N LYS A 17 -38.97 -21.86 19.51
CA LYS A 17 -38.38 -21.37 18.25
C LYS A 17 -38.08 -19.86 18.31
N ASN A 18 -39.00 -19.04 18.79
CA ASN A 18 -38.80 -17.59 18.94
C ASN A 18 -37.70 -17.25 19.96
N LYS A 19 -37.60 -18.00 21.08
CA LYS A 19 -36.47 -17.87 22.01
C LYS A 19 -35.13 -18.21 21.36
N HIS A 20 -35.06 -19.29 20.57
CA HIS A 20 -33.83 -19.66 19.84
C HIS A 20 -33.44 -18.64 18.77
N ILE A 21 -34.41 -18.08 18.03
CA ILE A 21 -34.15 -17.01 17.06
C ILE A 21 -33.60 -15.78 17.77
N ARG A 22 -34.22 -15.37 18.88
CA ARG A 22 -33.76 -14.22 19.69
C ARG A 22 -32.37 -14.45 20.30
N PHE A 23 -32.10 -15.66 20.78
CA PHE A 23 -30.77 -16.04 21.29
C PHE A 23 -29.70 -15.99 20.19
N LYS A 24 -29.96 -16.59 19.01
CA LYS A 24 -29.03 -16.51 17.86
C LYS A 24 -28.78 -15.07 17.40
N HIS A 25 -29.82 -14.24 17.40
CA HIS A 25 -29.71 -12.82 17.07
C HIS A 25 -28.84 -12.06 18.08
N ASN A 26 -29.05 -12.29 19.38
CA ASN A 26 -28.24 -11.67 20.43
C ASN A 26 -26.78 -12.11 20.36
N LEU A 27 -26.52 -13.41 20.17
CA LEU A 27 -25.18 -13.94 20.00
C LEU A 27 -24.46 -13.34 18.77
N ALA A 28 -25.19 -13.15 17.66
CA ALA A 28 -24.65 -12.47 16.48
C ALA A 28 -24.30 -11.00 16.75
N ILE A 29 -25.11 -10.29 17.56
CA ILE A 29 -24.80 -8.92 17.99
C ILE A 29 -23.56 -8.90 18.87
N GLU A 30 -23.43 -9.82 19.82
CA GLU A 30 -22.26 -9.91 20.71
C GLU A 30 -20.98 -10.17 19.93
N ASN A 31 -20.99 -11.15 19.02
CA ASN A 31 -19.84 -11.42 18.14
C ASN A 31 -19.47 -10.20 17.29
N LYS A 32 -20.47 -9.49 16.75
CA LYS A 32 -20.24 -8.27 15.97
C LYS A 32 -19.62 -7.15 16.81
N LYS A 33 -20.02 -7.02 18.08
CA LYS A 33 -19.42 -6.06 19.03
C LYS A 33 -17.99 -6.43 19.38
N GLN A 34 -17.70 -7.71 19.61
CA GLN A 34 -16.35 -8.21 19.87
C GLN A 34 -15.42 -7.96 18.68
N ASP A 35 -15.85 -8.28 17.44
CA ASP A 35 -15.10 -7.99 16.21
C ASP A 35 -14.80 -6.50 16.07
N LEU A 36 -15.78 -5.64 16.34
CA LEU A 36 -15.59 -4.19 16.25
C LEU A 36 -14.59 -3.69 17.29
N ASN A 37 -14.66 -4.19 18.52
CA ASN A 37 -13.71 -3.85 19.58
C ASN A 37 -12.29 -4.30 19.24
N PHE A 38 -12.13 -5.49 18.65
CA PHE A 38 -10.83 -5.96 18.14
C PHE A 38 -10.28 -5.02 17.07
N HIS A 39 -11.09 -4.59 16.11
CA HIS A 39 -10.65 -3.66 15.07
C HIS A 39 -10.27 -2.27 15.62
N LYS A 40 -10.93 -1.81 16.67
CA LYS A 40 -10.60 -0.54 17.36
C LYS A 40 -9.23 -0.56 18.02
N GLU A 41 -8.71 -1.73 18.39
CA GLU A 41 -7.35 -1.86 18.94
C GLU A 41 -6.27 -1.46 17.93
N PHE A 42 -6.54 -1.68 16.64
CA PHE A 42 -5.59 -1.39 15.55
C PHE A 42 -5.83 -0.05 14.86
N VAL A 43 -6.90 0.68 15.22
CA VAL A 43 -7.29 1.93 14.58
C VAL A 43 -7.58 2.99 15.63
N LEU A 44 -6.73 4.03 15.66
CA LEU A 44 -6.92 5.18 16.52
C LEU A 44 -7.50 6.35 15.71
N ASN A 45 -8.69 6.81 16.09
CA ASN A 45 -9.27 8.02 15.52
C ASN A 45 -8.94 9.23 16.40
N LEU A 46 -8.04 10.10 15.93
CA LEU A 46 -7.72 11.41 16.50
C LEU A 46 -8.40 12.55 15.71
N SER A 47 -9.18 12.22 14.68
CA SER A 47 -9.93 13.20 13.92
C SER A 47 -11.26 13.51 14.59
N LYS A 48 -11.83 14.68 14.27
CA LYS A 48 -13.17 15.07 14.70
C LYS A 48 -14.27 14.38 13.88
N ARG A 49 -13.89 13.62 12.84
CA ARG A 49 -14.83 12.96 11.94
C ARG A 49 -15.32 11.67 12.56
N ASP A 50 -16.64 11.48 12.55
CA ASP A 50 -17.24 10.21 12.89
C ASP A 50 -16.84 9.14 11.87
N ILE A 51 -16.30 8.04 12.38
CA ILE A 51 -15.87 6.90 11.58
C ILE A 51 -16.90 5.79 11.72
N THR A 52 -17.48 5.39 10.58
CA THR A 52 -18.46 4.32 10.52
C THR A 52 -17.83 2.96 10.80
N GLU A 53 -18.65 1.98 11.20
CA GLU A 53 -18.18 0.59 11.41
C GLU A 53 -17.50 0.01 10.16
N THR A 54 -18.00 0.33 8.96
CA THR A 54 -17.39 -0.17 7.72
C THR A 54 -16.02 0.44 7.49
N GLU A 55 -15.84 1.73 7.79
CA GLU A 55 -14.55 2.41 7.70
C GLU A 55 -13.56 1.82 8.70
N PHE A 56 -13.96 1.59 9.95
CA PHE A 56 -13.11 0.90 10.94
C PHE A 56 -12.65 -0.47 10.44
N LYS A 57 -13.54 -1.30 9.91
CA LYS A 57 -13.19 -2.62 9.36
C LYS A 57 -12.22 -2.53 8.20
N VAL A 58 -12.40 -1.56 7.31
CA VAL A 58 -11.51 -1.35 6.16
C VAL A 58 -10.13 -0.89 6.62
N ILE A 59 -10.06 0.09 7.51
CA ILE A 59 -8.81 0.67 8.00
C ILE A 59 -8.05 -0.34 8.87
N ALA A 60 -8.75 -1.14 9.67
CA ALA A 60 -8.17 -2.18 10.52
C ALA A 60 -7.52 -3.34 9.75
N LYS A 61 -7.83 -3.52 8.45
CA LYS A 61 -7.07 -4.46 7.60
C LYS A 61 -5.61 -4.02 7.41
N GLY A 62 -5.31 -2.74 7.63
CA GLY A 62 -3.98 -2.17 7.61
C GLY A 62 -3.56 -1.59 6.26
N LEU A 63 -2.61 -0.64 6.28
CA LEU A 63 -2.18 0.10 5.09
C LEU A 63 -1.44 -0.74 4.03
N LYS A 64 -0.96 -1.93 4.41
CA LYS A 64 -0.34 -2.90 3.49
C LYS A 64 -1.33 -3.92 2.93
N PHE A 65 -2.60 -3.86 3.33
CA PHE A 65 -3.63 -4.73 2.78
C PHE A 65 -3.85 -4.41 1.30
N VAL A 66 -3.88 -5.45 0.46
CA VAL A 66 -4.09 -5.30 -0.98
C VAL A 66 -5.47 -5.85 -1.34
N PRO A 67 -6.44 -4.99 -1.67
CA PRO A 67 -7.73 -5.42 -2.18
C PRO A 67 -7.56 -6.22 -3.48
N THR A 68 -8.32 -7.31 -3.64
CA THR A 68 -8.34 -8.04 -4.91
C THR A 68 -8.86 -7.13 -6.02
N ASN A 69 -7.98 -6.78 -6.96
CA ASN A 69 -8.34 -6.01 -8.15
C ASN A 69 -8.79 -6.94 -9.27
N LYS A 70 -9.52 -6.37 -10.25
CA LYS A 70 -9.79 -7.08 -11.49
C LYS A 70 -8.49 -7.32 -12.25
N CYS A 71 -8.41 -8.47 -12.93
CA CYS A 71 -7.31 -8.72 -13.85
C CYS A 71 -7.28 -7.62 -14.92
N ASN A 72 -6.20 -6.86 -14.97
CA ASN A 72 -5.95 -5.91 -16.03
C ASN A 72 -5.14 -6.63 -17.10
N HIS A 73 -5.82 -7.13 -18.14
CA HIS A 73 -5.18 -7.90 -19.20
C HIS A 73 -4.03 -7.13 -19.87
N ARG A 74 -4.17 -5.81 -20.04
CA ARG A 74 -3.09 -4.97 -20.60
C ARG A 74 -1.87 -4.94 -19.69
N GLN A 75 -2.06 -4.89 -18.36
CA GLN A 75 -0.95 -4.94 -17.41
C GLN A 75 -0.31 -6.34 -17.39
N LEU A 76 -1.13 -7.40 -17.42
CA LEU A 76 -0.65 -8.79 -17.50
C LEU A 76 0.28 -9.00 -18.71
N ILE A 77 -0.08 -8.50 -19.89
CA ILE A 77 0.76 -8.59 -21.08
C ILE A 77 2.09 -7.81 -20.91
N LYS A 78 2.07 -6.62 -20.29
CA LYS A 78 3.29 -5.85 -19.99
C LYS A 78 4.20 -6.57 -18.98
N ASP A 79 3.60 -7.18 -17.96
CA ASP A 79 4.32 -7.96 -16.96
C ASP A 79 4.95 -9.19 -17.62
N PHE A 80 4.21 -9.84 -18.53
CA PHE A 80 4.71 -10.95 -19.31
C PHE A 80 5.87 -10.55 -20.23
N GLN A 81 5.84 -9.38 -20.88
CA GLN A 81 6.98 -8.87 -21.64
C GLN A 81 8.24 -8.69 -20.78
N SER A 82 8.07 -8.25 -19.52
CA SER A 82 9.18 -8.12 -18.57
C SER A 82 9.74 -9.48 -18.16
N PHE A 83 8.87 -10.48 -18.02
CA PHE A 83 9.23 -11.87 -17.76
C PHE A 83 9.95 -12.50 -18.97
N GLU A 84 9.40 -12.38 -20.17
CA GLU A 84 9.99 -12.79 -21.46
C GLU A 84 11.41 -12.26 -21.61
N ARG A 85 11.62 -10.96 -21.39
CA ARG A 85 12.95 -10.35 -21.42
C ARG A 85 13.90 -10.96 -20.38
N SER A 86 13.40 -11.19 -19.17
CA SER A 86 14.19 -11.78 -18.09
C SER A 86 14.62 -13.21 -18.40
N LEU A 87 13.73 -14.00 -19.02
CA LEU A 87 14.01 -15.37 -19.42
C LEU A 87 15.06 -15.41 -20.55
N ARG A 88 14.90 -14.57 -21.59
CA ARG A 88 15.88 -14.45 -22.67
C ARG A 88 17.26 -14.03 -22.16
N LEU A 89 17.33 -13.06 -21.25
CA LEU A 89 18.61 -12.62 -20.68
C LEU A 89 19.30 -13.76 -19.91
N LYS A 90 18.55 -14.51 -19.10
CA LYS A 90 19.08 -15.65 -18.35
C LYS A 90 19.61 -16.75 -19.28
N TYR A 91 18.90 -17.01 -20.37
CA TYR A 91 19.34 -17.98 -21.37
C TYR A 91 20.59 -17.51 -22.12
N TYR A 92 20.55 -16.30 -22.67
CA TYR A 92 21.65 -15.73 -23.46
C TYR A 92 22.96 -15.64 -22.69
N PHE A 93 22.91 -15.26 -21.40
CA PHE A 93 24.09 -15.17 -20.54
C PHE A 93 24.33 -16.42 -19.68
N GLY A 94 23.49 -17.45 -19.80
CA GLY A 94 23.50 -18.62 -18.93
C GLY A 94 24.70 -19.56 -19.16
N THR A 95 25.25 -19.56 -20.37
CA THR A 95 26.42 -20.35 -20.76
C THR A 95 27.74 -19.65 -20.47
N ASN A 96 27.71 -18.36 -20.13
CA ASN A 96 28.93 -17.63 -19.78
C ASN A 96 29.39 -18.04 -18.39
N VAL A 97 30.64 -18.50 -18.28
CA VAL A 97 31.30 -18.67 -16.99
C VAL A 97 31.24 -17.33 -16.28
N ARG A 98 30.51 -17.29 -15.16
CA ARG A 98 30.49 -16.10 -14.30
C ARG A 98 31.89 -15.92 -13.73
N THR A 99 32.69 -15.06 -14.34
CA THR A 99 33.87 -14.53 -13.66
C THR A 99 33.36 -13.80 -12.42
N ALA A 100 33.83 -14.23 -11.25
CA ALA A 100 33.43 -13.67 -9.95
C ALA A 100 34.01 -12.26 -9.79
N THR A 101 33.56 -11.33 -10.63
CA THR A 101 33.87 -9.91 -10.49
C THR A 101 32.94 -9.32 -9.43
N LYS A 102 33.49 -8.46 -8.58
CA LYS A 102 32.67 -7.69 -7.64
C LYS A 102 31.70 -6.84 -8.46
N ASN A 103 30.40 -6.98 -8.21
CA ASN A 103 29.41 -6.10 -8.83
C ASN A 103 29.71 -4.66 -8.46
N HIS A 104 29.73 -3.79 -9.46
CA HIS A 104 29.89 -2.35 -9.23
C HIS A 104 28.73 -1.82 -8.36
N PRO A 105 28.98 -0.95 -7.36
CA PRO A 105 27.94 -0.44 -6.46
C PRO A 105 26.89 0.39 -7.21
N PHE A 106 27.28 1.08 -8.28
CA PHE A 106 26.36 1.82 -9.14
C PHE A 106 25.98 1.02 -10.38
N LYS A 107 24.69 1.04 -10.75
CA LYS A 107 24.18 0.27 -11.88
C LYS A 107 23.15 1.04 -12.68
N ILE A 108 23.39 1.13 -13.98
CA ILE A 108 22.43 1.68 -14.93
C ILE A 108 21.54 0.55 -15.41
N LYS A 109 20.23 0.82 -15.46
CA LYS A 109 19.27 -0.14 -15.98
C LYS A 109 19.57 -0.39 -17.46
N SER A 110 19.94 -1.63 -17.79
CA SER A 110 20.20 -2.01 -19.17
C SER A 110 18.90 -2.08 -19.97
N ASN A 111 18.91 -1.41 -21.12
CA ASN A 111 17.89 -1.51 -22.17
C ASN A 111 18.24 -2.59 -23.20
N PHE A 112 19.28 -3.40 -22.94
CA PHE A 112 19.66 -4.49 -23.82
C PHE A 112 18.48 -5.44 -24.02
N GLN A 113 18.15 -5.63 -25.28
CA GLN A 113 17.19 -6.62 -25.74
C GLN A 113 17.97 -7.74 -26.41
N VAL A 114 17.76 -8.96 -25.94
CA VAL A 114 18.38 -10.14 -26.54
C VAL A 114 17.81 -10.31 -27.95
N PRO A 115 18.65 -10.40 -29.00
CA PRO A 115 18.19 -10.78 -30.34
C PRO A 115 17.44 -12.10 -30.29
N ILE A 116 16.43 -12.31 -31.13
CA ILE A 116 15.69 -13.57 -31.15
C ILE A 116 16.67 -14.69 -31.57
N ILE A 117 16.94 -15.61 -30.65
CA ILE A 117 17.95 -16.67 -30.81
C ILE A 117 17.28 -17.89 -31.46
N GLY A 118 16.88 -17.78 -32.74
CA GLY A 118 16.34 -18.90 -33.51
C GLY A 118 15.18 -19.68 -32.85
N ASP A 119 14.97 -20.92 -33.30
CA ASP A 119 13.98 -21.83 -32.71
C ASP A 119 14.59 -22.58 -31.52
N ASN A 120 14.28 -22.16 -30.29
CA ASN A 120 14.73 -22.82 -29.07
C ASN A 120 13.55 -23.06 -28.10
N SER A 121 13.78 -23.92 -27.11
CA SER A 121 12.73 -24.32 -26.14
C SER A 121 12.15 -23.13 -25.37
N ILE A 122 12.92 -22.07 -25.16
CA ILE A 122 12.49 -20.86 -24.47
C ILE A 122 11.58 -20.01 -25.35
N GLU A 123 11.92 -19.81 -26.63
CA GLU A 123 11.05 -19.07 -27.54
C GLU A 123 9.70 -19.80 -27.73
N LYS A 124 9.71 -21.13 -27.83
CA LYS A 124 8.47 -21.94 -27.83
C LYS A 124 7.67 -21.71 -26.56
N TYR A 125 8.31 -21.81 -25.39
CA TYR A 125 7.65 -21.59 -24.10
C TYR A 125 7.04 -20.18 -23.99
N ILE A 126 7.79 -19.14 -24.38
CA ILE A 126 7.32 -17.75 -24.38
C ILE A 126 6.12 -17.60 -25.31
N PHE A 127 6.20 -18.14 -26.53
CA PHE A 127 5.12 -18.08 -27.51
C PHE A 127 3.85 -18.76 -27.02
N TYR A 128 3.92 -20.03 -26.61
CA TYR A 128 2.75 -20.76 -26.13
C TYR A 128 2.17 -20.16 -24.85
N THR A 129 3.00 -19.75 -23.90
CA THR A 129 2.53 -19.11 -22.68
C THR A 129 1.84 -17.78 -22.97
N LYS A 130 2.39 -16.97 -23.88
CA LYS A 130 1.76 -15.71 -24.32
C LYS A 130 0.40 -15.97 -24.97
N TYR A 131 0.29 -17.01 -25.78
CA TYR A 131 -0.95 -17.42 -26.42
C TYR A 131 -2.00 -17.86 -25.39
N GLU A 132 -1.63 -18.72 -24.43
CA GLU A 132 -2.53 -19.14 -23.35
C GLU A 132 -2.95 -17.95 -22.47
N LEU A 133 -2.03 -17.06 -22.12
CA LEU A 133 -2.34 -15.84 -21.37
C LEU A 133 -3.26 -14.90 -22.13
N SER A 134 -3.20 -14.86 -23.46
CA SER A 134 -4.10 -14.03 -24.28
C SER A 134 -5.56 -14.49 -24.18
N LYS A 135 -5.77 -15.79 -23.97
CA LYS A 135 -7.10 -16.41 -23.75
C LYS A 135 -7.55 -16.39 -22.29
N TYR A 136 -6.61 -16.19 -21.36
CA TYR A 136 -6.86 -16.37 -19.95
C TYR A 136 -7.80 -15.32 -19.37
N MET A 137 -8.95 -15.78 -18.84
CA MET A 137 -9.93 -14.97 -18.13
C MET A 137 -10.12 -15.50 -16.71
N PRO A 138 -9.41 -14.94 -15.70
CA PRO A 138 -9.49 -15.44 -14.34
C PRO A 138 -10.86 -15.17 -13.71
N THR A 139 -11.38 -16.15 -12.98
CA THR A 139 -12.47 -15.93 -12.04
C THR A 139 -11.94 -15.18 -10.81
N ILE A 140 -12.53 -14.03 -10.50
CA ILE A 140 -12.03 -13.15 -9.42
C ILE A 140 -12.77 -13.48 -8.12
N LYS A 141 -12.04 -13.98 -7.13
CA LYS A 141 -12.53 -14.07 -5.74
C LYS A 141 -12.12 -12.82 -4.97
N TYR A 142 -13.09 -11.96 -4.68
CA TYR A 142 -12.82 -10.74 -3.90
C TYR A 142 -12.53 -11.07 -2.43
N ASN A 143 -11.49 -10.48 -1.87
CA ASN A 143 -11.15 -10.53 -0.44
C ASN A 143 -11.83 -9.43 0.39
N MET A 144 -12.73 -8.66 -0.23
CA MET A 144 -13.51 -7.59 0.39
C MET A 144 -14.93 -7.56 -0.19
N SER A 145 -15.87 -7.12 0.62
CA SER A 145 -17.25 -6.89 0.18
C SER A 145 -17.36 -5.71 -0.80
N LYS A 146 -18.53 -5.54 -1.41
CA LYS A 146 -18.79 -4.37 -2.27
C LYS A 146 -18.78 -3.07 -1.45
N SER A 147 -19.38 -3.07 -0.26
CA SER A 147 -19.44 -1.89 0.61
C SER A 147 -18.06 -1.46 1.11
N GLU A 148 -17.20 -2.41 1.48
CA GLU A 148 -15.82 -2.14 1.89
C GLU A 148 -14.99 -1.52 0.74
N ARG A 149 -15.17 -2.00 -0.50
CA ARG A 149 -14.46 -1.42 -1.66
C ARG A 149 -14.93 -0.01 -2.01
N GLU A 150 -16.23 0.24 -1.95
CA GLU A 150 -16.76 1.60 -2.10
C GLU A 150 -16.30 2.52 -0.96
N CYS A 151 -16.18 1.99 0.26
CA CYS A 151 -15.63 2.70 1.41
C CYS A 151 -14.19 3.16 1.16
N ILE A 152 -13.31 2.33 0.58
CA ILE A 152 -11.94 2.75 0.22
C ILE A 152 -11.96 3.95 -0.74
N LYS A 153 -12.86 3.95 -1.74
CA LYS A 153 -12.96 5.06 -2.69
C LYS A 153 -13.39 6.34 -1.99
N LYS A 154 -14.37 6.26 -1.08
CA LYS A 154 -14.83 7.40 -0.28
C LYS A 154 -13.72 7.96 0.59
N LEU A 155 -13.03 7.10 1.35
CA LEU A 155 -11.88 7.49 2.20
C LEU A 155 -10.74 8.13 1.40
N LYS A 156 -10.51 7.69 0.16
CA LYS A 156 -9.48 8.26 -0.72
C LYS A 156 -9.83 9.67 -1.21
N ILE A 157 -11.11 9.98 -1.38
CA ILE A 157 -11.59 11.28 -1.86
C ILE A 157 -11.70 12.29 -0.70
N ASP A 158 -11.91 11.78 0.52
CA ASP A 158 -12.01 12.60 1.72
C ASP A 158 -10.71 13.37 1.99
N ASN A 159 -10.76 14.68 1.80
CA ASN A 159 -9.64 15.60 2.02
C ASN A 159 -9.64 16.22 3.43
N THR A 160 -10.60 15.87 4.29
CA THR A 160 -10.71 16.42 5.65
C THR A 160 -9.80 15.69 6.63
N ILE A 161 -9.48 14.42 6.35
CA ILE A 161 -8.67 13.56 7.20
C ILE A 161 -7.42 13.06 6.47
N CYS A 162 -6.44 12.61 7.25
CA CYS A 162 -5.29 11.86 6.79
C CYS A 162 -5.22 10.53 7.53
N ILE A 163 -4.78 9.47 6.84
CA ILE A 163 -4.70 8.11 7.37
C ILE A 163 -3.26 7.62 7.22
N HIS A 164 -2.59 7.44 8.34
CA HIS A 164 -1.17 7.10 8.39
C HIS A 164 -0.90 5.96 9.37
N LYS A 165 0.26 5.31 9.21
CA LYS A 165 0.75 4.40 10.25
C LYS A 165 1.27 5.23 11.42
N ALA A 166 1.07 4.76 12.64
CA ALA A 166 1.79 5.27 13.79
C ALA A 166 3.31 5.02 13.65
N ASP A 167 4.12 5.92 14.19
CA ASP A 167 5.59 5.76 14.26
C ASP A 167 5.97 4.50 15.07
N LYS A 168 5.27 4.30 16.20
CA LYS A 168 5.39 3.13 17.07
C LYS A 168 4.12 2.28 17.00
N ASN A 169 4.30 0.96 17.07
CA ASN A 169 3.23 -0.06 16.98
C ASN A 169 2.66 -0.25 15.56
N ASN A 170 1.76 -1.23 15.40
CA ASN A 170 1.11 -1.53 14.12
C ASN A 170 -0.27 -0.86 13.99
N THR A 171 -0.46 0.27 14.67
CA THR A 171 -1.73 1.01 14.72
C THR A 171 -1.84 1.95 13.52
N THR A 172 -3.03 2.02 12.93
CA THR A 172 -3.38 3.00 11.91
C THR A 172 -4.06 4.18 12.58
N VAL A 173 -3.63 5.39 12.23
CA VAL A 173 -4.10 6.64 12.83
C VAL A 173 -4.90 7.42 11.81
N ILE A 174 -6.05 7.91 12.23
CA ILE A 174 -6.88 8.84 11.48
C ILE A 174 -6.76 10.19 12.17
N GLN A 175 -6.37 11.24 11.46
CA GLN A 175 -6.18 12.58 12.03
C GLN A 175 -6.81 13.62 11.11
N ASN A 176 -7.24 14.77 11.65
CA ASN A 176 -7.65 15.89 10.81
C ASN A 176 -6.47 16.35 9.96
N LYS A 177 -6.68 16.54 8.66
CA LYS A 177 -5.63 16.95 7.74
C LYS A 177 -5.06 18.32 8.08
N ARG A 178 -5.91 19.24 8.55
CA ARG A 178 -5.49 20.58 9.00
C ARG A 178 -4.51 20.50 10.17
N ASP A 179 -4.83 19.71 11.19
CA ASP A 179 -3.99 19.57 12.39
C ASP A 179 -2.64 18.94 12.02
N TYR A 180 -2.67 17.91 11.17
CA TYR A 180 -1.46 17.27 10.63
C TYR A 180 -0.54 18.26 9.89
N LEU A 181 -1.10 19.12 9.03
CA LEU A 181 -0.34 20.11 8.29
C LEU A 181 0.21 21.22 9.21
N THR A 182 -0.62 21.69 10.14
CA THR A 182 -0.24 22.75 11.10
C THR A 182 0.92 22.30 11.98
N GLU A 183 0.86 21.07 12.49
CA GLU A 183 1.93 20.48 13.29
C GLU A 183 3.22 20.31 12.47
N GLY A 184 3.10 19.82 11.23
CA GLY A 184 4.25 19.69 10.33
C GLY A 184 4.91 21.03 10.00
N GLU A 185 4.11 22.08 9.75
CA GLU A 185 4.62 23.43 9.53
C GLU A 185 5.27 24.01 10.79
N SER A 186 4.68 23.79 11.96
CA SER A 186 5.25 24.19 13.25
C SER A 186 6.65 23.61 13.46
N GLN A 187 6.83 22.31 13.22
CA GLN A 187 8.13 21.63 13.35
C GLN A 187 9.18 22.11 12.34
N LEU A 188 8.75 22.50 11.13
CA LEU A 188 9.65 23.00 10.08
C LEU A 188 9.94 24.50 10.19
N ASN A 189 9.13 25.25 10.95
CA ASN A 189 9.33 26.67 11.18
C ASN A 189 10.29 26.96 12.35
N ASP A 190 11.12 25.98 12.71
CA ASP A 190 12.23 26.16 13.64
C ASP A 190 13.41 26.85 12.93
N GLY A 191 13.61 28.13 13.23
CA GLY A 191 14.70 28.94 12.69
C GLY A 191 16.10 28.57 13.21
N ILE A 192 16.20 27.65 14.17
CA ILE A 192 17.48 27.14 14.68
C ILE A 192 18.05 26.08 13.73
N HIS A 193 17.20 25.18 13.24
CA HIS A 193 17.61 24.03 12.43
C HIS A 193 17.23 24.12 10.96
N TYR A 194 16.23 24.94 10.61
CA TYR A 194 15.71 25.05 9.25
C TYR A 194 15.73 26.50 8.75
N THR A 195 15.91 26.65 7.44
CA THR A 195 15.79 27.94 6.75
C THR A 195 14.92 27.76 5.52
N LYS A 196 13.91 28.63 5.37
CA LYS A 196 12.98 28.58 4.25
C LYS A 196 13.67 29.00 2.95
N ILE A 197 13.70 28.10 1.98
CA ILE A 197 14.17 28.40 0.62
C ILE A 197 13.00 28.96 -0.18
N ILE A 198 13.10 30.22 -0.63
CA ILE A 198 12.02 30.93 -1.35
C ILE A 198 11.88 30.42 -2.79
N ASN A 199 13.02 30.25 -3.48
CA ASN A 199 13.07 29.80 -4.86
C ASN A 199 13.99 28.59 -4.97
N ILE A 200 13.41 27.45 -5.36
CA ILE A 200 14.19 26.24 -5.63
C ILE A 200 14.58 26.26 -7.10
N ASP A 201 15.83 26.63 -7.39
CA ASP A 201 16.39 26.50 -8.73
C ASP A 201 16.96 25.09 -8.93
N ILE A 202 16.06 24.18 -9.27
CA ILE A 202 16.36 22.77 -9.54
C ILE A 202 17.36 22.65 -10.71
N GLU A 203 17.21 23.51 -11.71
CA GLU A 203 18.00 23.46 -12.94
C GLU A 203 19.44 23.92 -12.69
N ASN A 204 19.63 24.97 -11.90
CA ASN A 204 20.96 25.37 -11.44
C ASN A 204 21.60 24.32 -10.54
N THR A 205 20.82 23.72 -9.62
CA THR A 205 21.31 22.61 -8.77
C THR A 205 21.82 21.46 -9.64
N ARG A 206 21.06 21.07 -10.66
CA ARG A 206 21.44 20.04 -11.64
C ARG A 206 22.73 20.40 -12.39
N LYS A 207 22.88 21.66 -12.83
CA LYS A 207 24.11 22.13 -13.49
C LYS A 207 25.31 22.04 -12.56
N ILE A 208 25.17 22.44 -11.29
CA ILE A 208 26.23 22.36 -10.28
C ILE A 208 26.63 20.91 -10.02
N VAL A 209 25.65 20.02 -9.80
CA VAL A 209 25.88 18.59 -9.57
C VAL A 209 26.56 17.95 -10.77
N ASN A 210 26.08 18.20 -11.99
CA ASN A 210 26.73 17.66 -13.19
C ASN A 210 28.16 18.20 -13.33
N LYS A 211 28.41 19.50 -13.14
CA LYS A 211 29.76 20.08 -13.19
C LYS A 211 30.71 19.40 -12.20
N LEU A 212 30.23 19.10 -10.99
CA LEU A 212 30.98 18.33 -9.99
C LEU A 212 31.31 16.92 -10.51
N VAL A 213 30.31 16.20 -11.04
CA VAL A 213 30.47 14.84 -11.57
C VAL A 213 31.43 14.80 -12.77
N TYR A 214 31.39 15.80 -13.66
CA TYR A 214 32.34 15.94 -14.77
C TYR A 214 33.77 16.15 -14.26
N ARG A 215 33.97 17.07 -13.32
CA ARG A 215 35.29 17.30 -12.72
C ARG A 215 35.84 16.05 -12.04
N MET A 216 35.01 15.33 -11.27
CA MET A 216 35.42 14.06 -10.64
C MET A 216 35.85 13.03 -11.69
N LYS A 217 35.20 13.02 -12.87
CA LYS A 217 35.58 12.14 -13.97
C LYS A 217 36.88 12.56 -14.65
N GLU A 218 37.09 13.87 -14.88
CA GLU A 218 38.33 14.42 -15.45
C GLU A 218 39.53 14.17 -14.54
N ASN A 219 39.34 14.22 -13.21
CA ASN A 219 40.34 13.92 -12.21
C ASN A 219 40.55 12.40 -11.97
N ASP A 220 39.83 11.54 -12.69
CA ASP A 220 39.83 10.07 -12.52
C ASP A 220 39.48 9.59 -11.09
N GLU A 221 38.69 10.38 -10.35
CA GLU A 221 38.17 10.05 -9.00
C GLU A 221 37.01 9.05 -9.07
N ILE A 222 36.35 8.94 -10.22
CA ILE A 222 35.23 8.02 -10.47
C ILE A 222 35.39 7.29 -11.81
N ASP A 223 35.01 6.02 -11.81
CA ASP A 223 34.98 5.22 -13.02
C ASP A 223 33.80 5.60 -13.95
N GLU A 224 33.81 5.03 -15.16
CA GLU A 224 32.81 5.30 -16.20
C GLU A 224 31.37 4.92 -15.79
N MET A 225 31.19 3.85 -15.03
CA MET A 225 29.87 3.40 -14.57
C MET A 225 29.33 4.34 -13.49
N SER A 226 30.19 4.74 -12.54
CA SER A 226 29.89 5.76 -11.53
C SER A 226 29.49 7.08 -12.20
N PHE A 227 30.29 7.56 -13.15
CA PHE A 227 30.03 8.79 -13.90
C PHE A 227 28.67 8.76 -14.60
N LYS A 228 28.41 7.72 -15.42
CA LYS A 228 27.12 7.60 -16.14
C LYS A 228 25.93 7.45 -15.18
N PHE A 229 26.11 6.82 -14.02
CA PHE A 229 25.04 6.66 -13.04
C PHE A 229 24.70 7.97 -12.33
N LEU A 230 25.73 8.69 -11.88
CA LEU A 230 25.59 9.94 -11.11
C LEU A 230 25.14 11.10 -12.00
N ARG A 231 25.53 11.12 -13.28
CA ARG A 231 25.09 12.13 -14.24
C ARG A 231 23.56 12.20 -14.31
N GLU A 232 23.01 13.41 -14.22
CA GLU A 232 21.57 13.68 -14.15
C GLU A 232 20.96 14.05 -15.52
N GLU A 233 21.52 13.57 -16.62
CA GLU A 233 20.97 13.81 -17.95
C GLU A 233 19.66 13.05 -18.18
N GLY A 234 18.62 13.75 -18.65
CA GLY A 234 17.33 13.16 -19.00
C GLY A 234 16.50 12.62 -17.82
N LYS A 235 16.96 12.80 -16.57
CA LYS A 235 16.20 12.44 -15.37
C LYS A 235 15.27 13.60 -15.00
N THR A 236 14.01 13.29 -14.69
CA THR A 236 13.09 14.28 -14.11
C THR A 236 13.40 14.43 -12.62
N PHE A 237 13.83 15.63 -12.22
CA PHE A 237 14.03 15.92 -10.80
C PHE A 237 12.67 16.06 -10.12
N LYS A 238 12.52 15.45 -8.95
CA LYS A 238 11.32 15.58 -8.12
C LYS A 238 11.73 16.14 -6.78
N THR A 239 11.11 17.25 -6.39
CA THR A 239 11.28 17.79 -5.05
C THR A 239 10.88 16.73 -4.02
N PRO A 240 11.76 16.38 -3.07
CA PRO A 240 11.43 15.44 -2.01
C PRO A 240 10.26 15.99 -1.19
N LYS A 241 9.42 15.08 -0.70
CA LYS A 241 8.27 15.43 0.14
C LYS A 241 8.60 15.07 1.59
N ALA A 242 8.47 16.04 2.48
CA ALA A 242 8.42 15.77 3.91
C ALA A 242 7.06 15.16 4.27
N TYR A 243 7.08 14.18 5.17
CA TYR A 243 5.88 13.64 5.79
C TYR A 243 6.20 13.27 7.24
N PHE A 244 5.19 13.34 8.10
CA PHE A 244 5.31 13.12 9.53
C PHE A 244 4.50 11.89 9.90
N LEU A 245 4.98 11.15 10.90
CA LEU A 245 4.24 10.01 11.46
C LEU A 245 3.82 10.35 12.89
N PRO A 246 2.55 10.15 13.25
CA PRO A 246 2.10 10.40 14.61
C PRO A 246 2.78 9.42 15.58
N LYS A 247 3.42 9.98 16.61
CA LYS A 247 4.05 9.21 17.68
C LYS A 247 3.05 8.99 18.80
N ILE A 248 2.43 7.81 18.80
CA ILE A 248 1.48 7.42 19.83
C ILE A 248 2.23 6.75 20.98
N HIS A 249 2.15 7.35 22.16
CA HIS A 249 2.57 6.71 23.41
C HIS A 249 1.47 5.76 23.89
N LYS A 250 1.82 4.75 24.69
CA LYS A 250 0.82 3.97 25.43
C LYS A 250 0.14 4.93 26.41
N LEU A 251 -0.97 5.51 26.00
CA LEU A 251 -1.83 6.29 26.88
C LEU A 251 -2.52 5.32 27.84
N SER A 252 -2.66 5.69 29.12
CA SER A 252 -3.53 4.94 30.02
C SER A 252 -4.97 4.96 29.50
N THR A 253 -5.77 3.95 29.84
CA THR A 253 -7.16 3.82 29.40
C THR A 253 -7.97 5.09 29.72
N GLU A 254 -7.75 5.68 30.90
CA GLU A 254 -8.36 6.93 31.34
C GLU A 254 -7.98 8.13 30.46
N THR A 255 -6.72 8.20 30.01
CA THR A 255 -6.26 9.31 29.16
C THR A 255 -6.84 9.18 27.75
N LEU A 256 -6.99 7.95 27.24
CA LEU A 256 -7.67 7.68 25.96
C LEU A 256 -9.14 8.07 26.00
N GLU A 257 -9.84 7.70 27.07
CA GLU A 257 -11.24 8.09 27.30
C GLU A 257 -11.38 9.61 27.43
N MET A 258 -10.45 10.28 28.11
CA MET A 258 -10.42 11.74 28.22
C MET A 258 -10.24 12.41 26.84
N TYR A 259 -9.33 11.93 25.99
CA TYR A 259 -9.15 12.49 24.64
C TYR A 259 -10.33 12.20 23.70
N GLN A 260 -11.04 11.08 23.90
CA GLN A 260 -12.22 10.73 23.10
C GLN A 260 -13.48 11.46 23.55
N ASN A 261 -13.57 11.84 24.83
CA ASN A 261 -14.75 12.47 25.43
C ASN A 261 -14.64 13.99 25.56
N ASN A 262 -13.44 14.58 25.52
CA ASN A 262 -13.27 16.03 25.55
C ASN A 262 -13.42 16.63 24.14
N VAL A 263 -14.69 16.88 23.80
CA VAL A 263 -15.14 17.94 22.88
C VAL A 263 -14.95 19.30 23.55
#